data_AF-A0A7X5XMR3-F1
#
_entry.id   AF-A0A7X5XMR3-F1
#
_cell.length_a   1.000
_cell.length_b   1.000
_cell.length_c   1.000
_cell.angle_alpha   90.00
_cell.angle_beta   90.00
_cell.angle_gamma   90.00
#
_symmetry.space_group_name_H-M   'P 1'
#
loop_
_entity.id
_entity.type
_entity.pdbx_description
1 polymer ?
#
loop_
_entity_poly.entity_id
_entity_poly.type
_entity_poly.pdbx_seq_one_letter_code
_entity_poly.pdbx_strand_id
1 'polypeptide(L)'
;MIRSLFTLASALLPVAALVQSQPQPKVWPREVQTLYDEFKAECRAGGGKFVPDRANFAVETEVTGDGKPDWVVEYGAAHCSNQGYSAWCGTAGCMITILGSGRGGLTEIFSNNVRGWEAVKLDGGRTGLGLSVHGTVCGSVGADMCLEVLRWDGRKWALAGRRRGTAEDIGTDGGEPALPPSPGHDARWQFGGSGAGAVAAVTGHPQFAALGLRCQPGGGLYMSVVPTKALRLPPAGRPLLIGFRSHAEFTETTQPLMLEPGKPDFSGPLDPATKALLTGADTDLAVYASTDGGDEWREVTYLSLAGSTAAIRSLEKQCPQAAGASRAATSGQSGVVPLPVGYYVDMRIGSCAKPFGNGTLYLAEDRLESPYSSCKFASLKMVDGRNFQQTVICSDEDGRPTTGTTNYSVTGPRSFAVETYSEDWTWCPAARLPAKARFYKGAGR
;
A
#
# COMPACT_ATOMS: atom_id res chain seq x y z
N MET A 1 30.43 -74.29 -11.98
CA MET A 1 29.16 -73.88 -11.36
C MET A 1 29.47 -72.93 -10.22
N ILE A 2 29.46 -71.61 -10.45
CA ILE A 2 29.68 -70.61 -9.38
C ILE A 2 28.63 -69.52 -9.58
N ARG A 3 27.77 -69.38 -8.56
CA ARG A 3 26.62 -68.47 -8.49
C ARG A 3 27.10 -67.02 -8.32
N SER A 4 26.55 -66.13 -9.14
CA SER A 4 26.61 -64.69 -8.97
C SER A 4 25.83 -64.24 -7.73
N LEU A 5 26.46 -63.44 -6.87
CA LEU A 5 25.82 -62.64 -5.83
C LEU A 5 25.95 -61.17 -6.25
N PHE A 6 24.84 -60.57 -6.68
CA PHE A 6 24.72 -59.12 -6.85
C PHE A 6 24.29 -58.52 -5.50
N THR A 7 25.20 -57.84 -4.82
CA THR A 7 24.91 -56.97 -3.68
C THR A 7 24.52 -55.59 -4.21
N LEU A 8 23.23 -55.24 -4.12
CA LEU A 8 22.73 -53.88 -4.30
C LEU A 8 23.04 -53.06 -3.05
N ALA A 9 24.04 -52.17 -3.15
CA ALA A 9 24.29 -51.15 -2.14
C ALA A 9 23.27 -50.01 -2.31
N SER A 10 22.28 -49.95 -1.42
CA SER A 10 21.38 -48.80 -1.28
C SER A 10 22.16 -47.60 -0.71
N ALA A 11 22.44 -46.62 -1.56
CA ALA A 11 22.97 -45.33 -1.15
C ALA A 11 21.83 -44.48 -0.53
N LEU A 12 21.76 -44.47 0.80
CA LEU A 12 21.02 -43.46 1.57
C LEU A 12 21.78 -42.14 1.51
N LEU A 13 21.42 -41.26 0.58
CA LEU A 13 21.87 -39.86 0.60
C LEU A 13 21.03 -39.09 1.64
N PRO A 14 21.64 -38.46 2.66
CA PRO A 14 20.90 -37.56 3.54
C PRO A 14 20.46 -36.34 2.74
N VAL A 15 19.15 -36.09 2.70
CA VAL A 15 18.57 -34.84 2.22
C VAL A 15 18.98 -33.75 3.19
N ALA A 16 20.14 -33.12 2.95
CA ALA A 16 20.50 -31.89 3.62
C ALA A 16 19.49 -30.82 3.17
N ALA A 17 18.56 -30.49 4.07
CA ALA A 17 17.66 -29.37 3.89
C ALA A 17 18.50 -28.10 3.68
N LEU A 18 18.50 -27.59 2.45
CA LEU A 18 18.97 -26.24 2.14
C LEU A 18 18.00 -25.25 2.80
N VAL A 19 18.19 -25.02 4.10
CA VAL A 19 17.63 -23.86 4.79
C VAL A 19 18.36 -22.65 4.20
N GLN A 20 17.78 -22.06 3.16
CA GLN A 20 18.28 -20.81 2.60
C GLN A 20 18.20 -19.75 3.71
N SER A 21 19.35 -19.27 4.16
CA SER A 21 19.47 -18.16 5.11
C SER A 21 18.87 -16.91 4.47
N GLN A 22 17.67 -16.52 4.89
CA GLN A 22 17.09 -15.24 4.49
C GLN A 22 17.91 -14.09 5.11
N PRO A 23 18.01 -12.93 4.44
CA PRO A 23 18.69 -11.76 4.99
C PRO A 23 18.11 -11.40 6.36
N GLN A 24 18.98 -11.23 7.36
CA GLN A 24 18.56 -10.76 8.67
C GLN A 24 18.02 -9.33 8.56
N PRO A 25 16.93 -8.98 9.26
CA PRO A 25 16.44 -7.61 9.31
C PRO A 25 17.54 -6.65 9.75
N LYS A 26 17.63 -5.47 9.13
CA LYS A 26 18.53 -4.40 9.57
C LYS A 26 18.17 -4.04 11.01
N VAL A 27 19.15 -4.12 11.91
CA VAL A 27 18.97 -3.72 13.31
C VAL A 27 19.03 -2.20 13.36
N TRP A 28 17.91 -1.58 13.72
CA TRP A 28 17.81 -0.14 13.87
C TRP A 28 18.16 0.32 15.29
N PRO A 29 18.63 1.56 15.47
CA PRO A 29 18.67 2.20 16.77
C PRO A 29 17.30 2.21 17.42
N ARG A 30 17.26 2.29 18.75
CA ARG A 30 16.02 2.25 19.53
C ARG A 30 15.04 3.31 19.07
N GLU A 31 15.51 4.52 18.78
CA GLU A 31 14.69 5.67 18.40
C GLU A 31 14.02 5.46 17.03
N VAL A 32 14.74 4.89 16.07
CA VAL A 32 14.18 4.51 14.76
C VAL A 32 13.18 3.37 14.92
N GLN A 33 13.48 2.39 15.77
CA GLN A 33 12.58 1.28 16.06
C GLN A 33 11.29 1.76 16.73
N THR A 34 11.37 2.72 17.66
CA THR A 34 10.19 3.36 18.28
C THR A 34 9.29 4.00 17.23
N LEU A 35 9.84 4.81 16.32
CA LEU A 35 9.06 5.41 15.23
C LEU A 35 8.38 4.32 14.39
N TYR A 36 9.12 3.30 13.97
CA TYR A 36 8.54 2.21 13.19
C TYR A 36 7.38 1.48 13.91
N ASP A 37 7.52 1.25 15.20
CA ASP A 37 6.48 0.60 16.01
C ASP A 37 5.26 1.51 16.23
N GLU A 38 5.45 2.83 16.32
CA GLU A 38 4.37 3.82 16.34
C GLU A 38 3.57 3.81 15.04
N PHE A 39 4.24 3.81 13.88
CA PHE A 39 3.61 3.71 12.55
C PHE A 39 2.74 2.47 12.41
N LYS A 40 3.31 1.35 12.83
CA LYS A 40 2.65 0.05 12.85
C LYS A 40 1.42 0.08 13.78
N ALA A 41 1.55 0.67 14.96
CA ALA A 41 0.44 0.79 15.92
C ALA A 41 -0.67 1.69 15.39
N GLU A 42 -0.34 2.84 14.80
CA GLU A 42 -1.28 3.77 14.19
C GLU A 42 -2.10 3.10 13.08
N CYS A 43 -1.42 2.43 12.14
CA CYS A 43 -2.08 1.72 11.05
C CYS A 43 -3.06 0.66 11.57
N ARG A 44 -2.67 -0.11 12.59
CA ARG A 44 -3.54 -1.13 13.21
C ARG A 44 -4.70 -0.52 13.99
N ALA A 45 -4.49 0.59 14.68
CA ALA A 45 -5.55 1.29 15.40
C ALA A 45 -6.62 1.81 14.43
N GLY A 46 -6.22 2.18 13.21
CA GLY A 46 -7.12 2.49 12.10
C GLY A 46 -7.79 1.26 11.45
N GLY A 47 -7.47 0.04 11.88
CA GLY A 47 -7.99 -1.21 11.30
C GLY A 47 -7.28 -1.68 10.03
N GLY A 48 -6.16 -1.06 9.66
CA GLY A 48 -5.39 -1.42 8.47
C GLY A 48 -4.25 -2.42 8.72
N LYS A 49 -3.69 -2.92 7.63
CA LYS A 49 -2.51 -3.79 7.60
C LYS A 49 -1.26 -2.97 7.29
N PHE A 50 -0.29 -3.02 8.19
CA PHE A 50 0.96 -2.28 8.03
C PHE A 50 1.89 -3.03 7.07
N VAL A 51 2.20 -2.39 5.93
CA VAL A 51 3.05 -2.95 4.86
C VAL A 51 4.33 -2.11 4.74
N PRO A 52 5.45 -2.58 5.31
CA PRO A 52 6.70 -1.86 5.30
C PRO A 52 7.63 -2.28 4.15
N ASP A 53 8.31 -1.32 3.55
CA ASP A 53 9.60 -1.51 2.91
C ASP A 53 10.71 -1.26 3.92
N ARG A 54 11.06 -2.30 4.69
CA ARG A 54 12.07 -2.19 5.75
C ARG A 54 13.45 -1.78 5.24
N ALA A 55 13.79 -2.03 3.97
CA ALA A 55 15.10 -1.67 3.45
C ALA A 55 15.22 -0.15 3.32
N ASN A 56 14.13 0.49 2.90
CA ASN A 56 14.08 1.92 2.63
C ASN A 56 13.44 2.74 3.76
N PHE A 57 12.76 2.11 4.74
CA PHE A 57 12.12 2.81 5.86
C PHE A 57 13.07 3.68 6.67
N ALA A 58 14.29 3.19 6.94
CA ALA A 58 15.29 3.97 7.65
C ALA A 58 16.70 3.68 7.14
N VAL A 59 17.31 4.72 6.58
CA VAL A 59 18.66 4.68 6.01
C VAL A 59 19.62 5.49 6.90
N GLU A 60 20.76 4.89 7.18
CA GLU A 60 21.83 5.54 7.93
C GLU A 60 22.61 6.39 6.92
N THR A 61 22.59 7.70 7.09
CA THR A 61 23.16 8.65 6.13
C THR A 61 23.66 9.87 6.88
N GLU A 62 24.92 10.25 6.65
CA GLU A 62 25.44 11.51 7.19
C GLU A 62 24.88 12.67 6.36
N VAL A 63 24.16 13.59 7.02
CA VAL A 63 23.55 14.77 6.37
C VAL A 63 23.86 16.08 7.11
N THR A 64 24.38 16.00 8.33
CA THR A 64 24.69 17.15 9.18
C THR A 64 26.10 17.72 8.98
N GLY A 65 26.99 17.02 8.28
CA GLY A 65 28.37 17.48 8.08
C GLY A 65 29.18 17.54 9.39
N ASP A 66 28.82 16.75 10.40
CA ASP A 66 29.48 16.64 11.71
C ASP A 66 30.33 15.36 11.87
N GLY A 67 30.30 14.49 10.87
CA GLY A 67 31.06 13.25 10.82
C GLY A 67 30.46 12.08 11.60
N LYS A 68 29.23 12.21 12.12
CA LYS A 68 28.50 11.13 12.79
C LYS A 68 27.34 10.67 11.92
N PRO A 69 26.94 9.38 11.99
CA PRO A 69 25.78 8.91 11.24
C PRO A 69 24.50 9.59 11.77
N ASP A 70 23.67 10.03 10.82
CA ASP A 70 22.28 10.39 11.06
C ASP A 70 21.37 9.27 10.50
N TRP A 71 20.11 9.27 10.89
CA TRP A 71 19.11 8.32 10.38
C TRP A 71 17.98 9.08 9.70
N VAL A 72 17.79 8.83 8.41
CA VAL A 72 16.66 9.37 7.66
C VAL A 72 15.57 8.32 7.59
N VAL A 73 14.43 8.63 8.18
CA VAL A 73 13.23 7.81 8.23
C VAL A 73 12.28 8.28 7.13
N GLU A 74 11.95 7.38 6.21
CA GLU A 74 11.18 7.62 5.00
C GLU A 74 9.75 7.13 5.18
N TYR A 75 8.80 8.02 5.44
CA TYR A 75 7.44 7.57 5.75
C TYR A 75 6.75 6.97 4.52
N GLY A 76 7.17 7.38 3.32
CA GLY A 76 6.72 6.79 2.05
C GLY A 76 7.19 5.34 1.83
N ALA A 77 8.13 4.85 2.63
CA ALA A 77 8.56 3.44 2.62
C ALA A 77 7.69 2.55 3.53
N ALA A 78 6.54 3.04 3.98
CA ALA A 78 5.48 2.22 4.55
C ALA A 78 4.13 2.65 3.98
N HIS A 79 3.21 1.71 3.85
CA HIS A 79 1.81 2.01 3.58
C HIS A 79 0.91 1.23 4.52
N CYS A 80 -0.24 1.81 4.84
CA CYS A 80 -1.29 1.12 5.57
C CYS A 80 -2.35 0.67 4.56
N SER A 81 -2.83 -0.57 4.63
CA SER A 81 -3.74 -1.07 3.60
C SER A 81 -4.95 -0.14 3.41
N ASN A 82 -5.70 0.19 4.46
CA ASN A 82 -6.89 1.04 4.34
C ASN A 82 -6.61 2.49 3.90
N GLN A 83 -5.53 3.11 4.38
CA GLN A 83 -5.20 4.53 4.14
C GLN A 83 -4.17 4.74 3.01
N GLY A 84 -3.66 3.68 2.40
CA GLY A 84 -2.60 3.72 1.40
C GLY A 84 -1.33 4.43 1.88
N TYR A 85 -0.66 5.11 0.95
CA TYR A 85 0.47 6.01 1.24
C TYR A 85 0.03 7.36 1.82
N SER A 86 -1.27 7.71 1.67
CA SER A 86 -1.81 9.01 2.09
C SER A 86 -1.81 9.24 3.59
N ALA A 87 -1.67 8.21 4.41
CA ALA A 87 -1.50 8.35 5.85
C ALA A 87 -0.33 9.29 6.20
N TRP A 88 0.71 9.31 5.36
CA TRP A 88 1.96 10.05 5.65
C TRP A 88 2.54 10.81 4.44
N CYS A 89 1.81 10.82 3.33
CA CYS A 89 2.18 11.49 2.10
C CYS A 89 1.06 12.39 1.59
N GLY A 90 1.42 13.53 1.02
CA GLY A 90 0.49 14.47 0.42
C GLY A 90 1.08 15.14 -0.82
N THR A 91 0.52 16.28 -1.21
CA THR A 91 0.94 17.00 -2.43
C THR A 91 2.34 17.58 -2.35
N ALA A 92 2.81 17.85 -1.13
CA ALA A 92 4.17 18.25 -0.82
C ALA A 92 5.18 17.08 -0.83
N GLY A 93 4.71 15.86 -1.13
CA GLY A 93 5.48 14.62 -1.06
C GLY A 93 5.26 13.88 0.26
N CYS A 94 6.14 12.92 0.55
CA CYS A 94 6.08 12.13 1.76
C CYS A 94 6.85 12.79 2.90
N MET A 95 6.39 12.59 4.13
CA MET A 95 7.13 13.04 5.28
C MET A 95 8.44 12.26 5.43
N ILE A 96 9.51 12.99 5.79
CA ILE A 96 10.74 12.40 6.29
C ILE A 96 11.03 12.93 7.68
N THR A 97 11.65 12.10 8.49
CA THR A 97 12.19 12.47 9.81
C THR A 97 13.68 12.16 9.82
N ILE A 98 14.50 13.12 10.24
CA ILE A 98 15.95 12.92 10.39
C ILE A 98 16.28 12.92 11.87
N LEU A 99 16.84 11.82 12.33
CA LEU A 99 17.37 11.67 13.69
C LEU A 99 18.88 11.87 13.65
N GLY A 100 19.36 12.94 14.28
CA GLY A 100 20.77 13.29 14.37
C GLY A 100 21.38 12.92 15.71
N SER A 101 22.70 12.72 15.72
CA SER A 101 23.46 12.36 16.92
C SER A 101 23.54 13.51 17.95
N GLY A 102 22.81 13.39 19.05
CA GLY A 102 22.79 14.34 20.18
C GLY A 102 23.59 13.88 21.42
N ARG A 103 23.58 14.69 22.49
CA ARG A 103 24.28 14.37 23.76
C ARG A 103 23.71 13.15 24.50
N GLY A 104 22.47 12.77 24.22
CA GLY A 104 21.75 11.70 24.92
C GLY A 104 21.30 10.54 24.03
N GLY A 105 21.81 10.45 22.79
CA GLY A 105 21.32 9.52 21.78
C GLY A 105 20.85 10.25 20.52
N LEU A 106 20.10 9.55 19.68
CA LEU A 106 19.52 10.13 18.48
C LEU A 106 18.33 11.02 18.85
N THR A 107 18.22 12.19 18.22
CA THR A 107 17.10 13.12 18.42
C THR A 107 16.62 13.64 17.08
N GLU A 108 15.31 13.87 16.96
CA GLU A 108 14.76 14.53 15.77
C GLU A 108 15.39 15.92 15.58
N ILE A 109 16.01 16.10 14.42
CA ILE A 109 16.60 17.38 14.00
C ILE A 109 15.92 17.95 12.75
N PHE A 110 15.07 17.16 12.07
CA PHE A 110 14.28 17.57 10.91
C PHE A 110 13.02 16.71 10.83
N SER A 111 11.88 17.34 10.53
CA SER A 111 10.65 16.65 10.14
C SER A 111 9.87 17.54 9.17
N ASN A 112 9.61 17.06 7.95
CA ASN A 112 8.83 17.79 6.95
C ASN A 112 8.37 16.89 5.80
N ASN A 113 7.36 17.32 5.05
CA ASN A 113 7.00 16.74 3.76
C ASN A 113 7.98 17.18 2.68
N VAL A 114 8.57 16.20 1.99
CA VAL A 114 9.48 16.42 0.88
C VAL A 114 9.12 15.51 -0.28
N ARG A 115 9.37 15.97 -1.50
CA ARG A 115 9.27 15.18 -2.74
C ARG A 115 10.53 14.34 -2.96
N GLY A 116 11.61 14.67 -2.26
CA GLY A 116 12.83 13.88 -2.20
C GLY A 116 13.87 14.56 -1.34
N TRP A 117 14.88 13.80 -0.93
CA TRP A 117 16.07 14.32 -0.27
C TRP A 117 17.33 13.59 -0.76
N GLU A 118 18.49 14.22 -0.55
CA GLU A 118 19.79 13.56 -0.65
C GLU A 118 20.82 14.20 0.29
N ALA A 119 21.88 13.45 0.61
CA ALA A 119 23.09 14.03 1.18
C ALA A 119 23.87 14.77 0.08
N VAL A 120 24.04 16.08 0.21
CA VAL A 120 24.79 16.92 -0.74
C VAL A 120 26.14 17.32 -0.18
N LYS A 121 27.07 17.69 -1.06
CA LYS A 121 28.32 18.36 -0.64
C LYS A 121 28.16 19.88 -0.72
N LEU A 122 28.48 20.53 0.40
CA LEU A 122 28.56 21.97 0.55
C LEU A 122 29.98 22.45 0.28
N ASP A 123 30.12 23.77 0.12
CA ASP A 123 31.42 24.42 0.17
C ASP A 123 32.26 24.03 1.38
N GLY A 124 33.55 23.83 1.14
CA GLY A 124 34.49 23.34 2.15
C GLY A 124 34.38 21.83 2.41
N GLY A 125 33.68 21.08 1.57
CA GLY A 125 33.64 19.62 1.59
C GLY A 125 32.75 18.99 2.67
N ARG A 126 32.09 19.83 3.49
CA ARG A 126 31.11 19.37 4.49
C ARG A 126 29.87 18.84 3.79
N THR A 127 29.21 17.87 4.40
CA THR A 127 27.91 17.40 3.92
C THR A 127 26.79 18.37 4.35
N GLY A 128 25.72 18.39 3.57
CA GLY A 128 24.46 19.03 3.92
C GLY A 128 23.28 18.20 3.40
N LEU A 129 22.09 18.76 3.53
CA LEU A 129 20.84 18.12 3.13
C LEU A 129 20.26 18.84 1.91
N GLY A 130 20.16 18.15 0.78
CA GLY A 130 19.40 18.61 -0.38
C GLY A 130 17.95 18.18 -0.25
N LEU A 131 17.00 19.09 -0.47
CA LEU A 131 15.55 18.83 -0.41
C LEU A 131 14.86 19.27 -1.69
N SER A 132 13.94 18.45 -2.18
CA SER A 132 12.96 18.81 -3.21
C SER A 132 11.63 18.95 -2.50
N VAL A 133 11.06 20.15 -2.55
CA VAL A 133 9.86 20.52 -1.80
C VAL A 133 8.83 21.16 -2.72
N HIS A 134 7.66 21.45 -2.16
CA HIS A 134 6.54 22.07 -2.84
C HIS A 134 6.92 23.45 -3.44
N GLY A 135 6.49 23.73 -4.67
CA GLY A 135 6.89 24.93 -5.42
C GLY A 135 6.55 26.26 -4.74
N THR A 136 5.56 26.27 -3.84
CA THR A 136 5.19 27.45 -3.04
C THR A 136 6.33 27.95 -2.16
N VAL A 137 7.28 27.08 -1.78
CA VAL A 137 8.48 27.46 -1.01
C VAL A 137 9.38 28.44 -1.80
N CYS A 138 9.31 28.39 -3.14
CA CYS A 138 10.02 29.26 -4.07
C CYS A 138 9.12 30.36 -4.68
N GLY A 139 7.93 30.59 -4.11
CA GLY A 139 6.94 31.55 -4.62
C GLY A 139 6.35 31.15 -5.98
N SER A 140 6.24 29.86 -6.26
CA SER A 140 5.64 29.29 -7.47
C SER A 140 4.35 28.52 -7.13
N VAL A 141 3.73 27.87 -8.11
CA VAL A 141 2.56 27.02 -7.86
C VAL A 141 2.95 25.70 -7.24
N GLY A 142 1.99 25.01 -6.60
CA GLY A 142 2.27 23.76 -5.90
C GLY A 142 2.84 22.65 -6.77
N ALA A 143 2.45 22.59 -8.04
CA ALA A 143 3.02 21.65 -9.01
C ALA A 143 4.51 21.82 -9.25
N ASP A 144 5.01 23.03 -9.13
CA ASP A 144 6.40 23.30 -9.42
C ASP A 144 7.29 22.69 -8.33
N MET A 145 8.54 22.48 -8.69
CA MET A 145 9.55 22.00 -7.77
C MET A 145 10.34 23.17 -7.20
N CYS A 146 10.56 23.15 -5.89
CA CYS A 146 11.52 24.04 -5.24
C CYS A 146 12.64 23.18 -4.66
N LEU A 147 13.88 23.53 -4.98
CA LEU A 147 15.07 22.84 -4.48
C LEU A 147 15.70 23.69 -3.38
N GLU A 148 15.94 23.09 -2.22
CA GLU A 148 16.65 23.68 -1.10
C GLU A 148 17.91 22.91 -0.79
N VAL A 149 18.93 23.62 -0.32
CA VAL A 149 20.11 23.04 0.31
C VAL A 149 20.19 23.59 1.72
N LEU A 150 20.20 22.70 2.70
CA LEU A 150 20.30 23.02 4.11
C LEU A 150 21.67 22.61 4.65
N ARG A 151 22.21 23.46 5.53
CA ARG A 151 23.43 23.19 6.30
C ARG A 151 23.09 23.13 7.78
N TRP A 152 23.59 22.12 8.46
CA TRP A 152 23.51 22.04 9.91
C TRP A 152 24.55 22.94 10.59
N ASP A 153 24.11 23.80 11.52
CA ASP A 153 24.99 24.69 12.29
C ASP A 153 25.38 24.14 13.68
N GLY A 154 24.93 22.92 14.00
CA GLY A 154 25.09 22.30 15.32
C GLY A 154 23.86 22.41 16.21
N ARG A 155 22.87 23.22 15.82
CA ARG A 155 21.61 23.41 16.57
C ARG A 155 20.37 23.42 15.69
N LYS A 156 20.46 23.94 14.47
CA LYS A 156 19.36 24.03 13.52
C LYS A 156 19.86 23.93 12.08
N TRP A 157 18.92 23.67 11.17
CA TRP A 157 19.15 23.80 9.74
C TRP A 157 19.14 25.27 9.33
N ALA A 158 20.17 25.67 8.59
CA ALA A 158 20.27 26.97 7.95
C ALA A 158 20.20 26.78 6.43
N LEU A 159 19.39 27.60 5.76
CA LEU A 159 19.30 27.61 4.30
C LEU A 159 20.65 28.06 3.72
N ALA A 160 21.25 27.18 2.92
CA ALA A 160 22.50 27.43 2.19
C ALA A 160 22.25 27.75 0.72
N GLY A 161 21.11 27.32 0.16
CA GLY A 161 20.69 27.66 -1.19
C GLY A 161 19.22 27.32 -1.42
N ARG A 162 18.55 28.09 -2.29
CA ARG A 162 17.18 27.82 -2.75
C ARG A 162 17.03 28.24 -4.20
N ARG A 163 16.40 27.41 -5.02
CA ARG A 163 15.99 27.80 -6.38
C ARG A 163 14.79 27.01 -6.86
N ARG A 164 14.11 27.52 -7.88
CA ARG A 164 13.10 26.74 -8.62
C ARG A 164 13.81 25.62 -9.37
N GLY A 165 13.17 24.45 -9.40
CA GLY A 165 13.59 23.33 -10.23
C GLY A 165 13.31 23.61 -11.71
N THR A 166 14.14 23.05 -12.58
CA THR A 166 13.95 23.06 -14.04
C THR A 166 13.60 21.65 -14.51
N ALA A 167 13.26 21.50 -15.80
CA ALA A 167 13.02 20.19 -16.39
C ALA A 167 14.25 19.26 -16.33
N GLU A 168 15.47 19.83 -16.28
CA GLU A 168 16.72 19.08 -16.20
C GLU A 168 16.94 18.43 -14.82
N ASP A 169 16.34 19.02 -13.79
CA ASP A 169 16.36 18.50 -12.42
C ASP A 169 15.41 17.31 -12.25
N ILE A 170 14.51 17.09 -13.20
CA ILE A 170 13.69 15.88 -13.26
C ILE A 170 14.54 14.84 -14.00
N GLY A 171 15.19 13.94 -13.25
CA GLY A 171 16.07 12.93 -13.85
C GLY A 171 15.38 12.14 -14.97
N THR A 172 16.15 11.74 -15.98
CA THR A 172 15.65 10.93 -17.13
C THR A 172 15.09 9.56 -16.73
N ASP A 173 15.48 9.09 -15.55
CA ASP A 173 15.12 7.78 -14.98
C ASP A 173 14.11 7.92 -13.82
N GLY A 174 13.57 9.13 -13.64
CA GLY A 174 13.16 9.59 -12.34
C GLY A 174 11.85 9.04 -11.82
N GLY A 175 10.91 8.63 -12.67
CA GLY A 175 9.78 7.87 -12.16
C GLY A 175 10.32 6.49 -11.80
N GLU A 176 10.26 6.09 -10.53
CA GLU A 176 10.24 4.65 -10.26
C GLU A 176 9.18 4.11 -11.22
N PRO A 177 9.54 3.25 -12.20
CA PRO A 177 8.56 2.76 -13.14
C PRO A 177 7.46 2.22 -12.27
N ALA A 178 6.26 2.81 -12.37
CA ALA A 178 5.09 2.30 -11.68
C ALA A 178 5.17 0.80 -11.86
N LEU A 179 5.32 0.05 -10.75
CA LEU A 179 5.48 -1.39 -10.81
C LEU A 179 4.53 -1.85 -11.90
N PRO A 180 5.04 -2.46 -12.99
CA PRO A 180 4.20 -2.73 -14.15
C PRO A 180 2.92 -3.31 -13.60
N PRO A 181 1.74 -2.74 -13.94
CA PRO A 181 0.49 -3.12 -13.32
C PRO A 181 0.52 -4.63 -13.27
N SER A 182 0.50 -5.20 -12.05
CA SER A 182 0.78 -6.62 -11.85
C SER A 182 0.04 -7.35 -12.97
N PRO A 183 0.73 -8.13 -13.82
CA PRO A 183 0.23 -8.45 -15.16
C PRO A 183 -1.18 -9.00 -15.03
N GLY A 184 -2.16 -8.22 -15.52
CA GLY A 184 -3.61 -8.50 -15.51
C GLY A 184 -3.83 -10.00 -15.50
N HIS A 185 -4.08 -10.60 -14.34
CA HIS A 185 -4.03 -12.05 -14.22
C HIS A 185 -5.24 -12.60 -14.97
N ASP A 186 -5.00 -13.09 -16.20
CA ASP A 186 -5.96 -13.89 -16.99
C ASP A 186 -6.40 -15.17 -16.24
N ALA A 187 -5.76 -15.47 -15.10
CA ALA A 187 -6.12 -16.56 -14.22
C ALA A 187 -7.57 -16.40 -13.74
N ARG A 188 -8.39 -17.41 -14.04
CA ARG A 188 -9.80 -17.48 -13.64
C ARG A 188 -9.97 -18.54 -12.59
N TRP A 189 -10.98 -18.37 -11.75
CA TRP A 189 -11.43 -19.43 -10.87
C TRP A 189 -11.99 -20.58 -11.69
N GLN A 190 -11.47 -21.77 -11.41
CA GLN A 190 -11.89 -23.00 -12.05
C GLN A 190 -12.46 -23.94 -10.99
N PHE A 191 -13.53 -24.64 -11.37
CA PHE A 191 -14.11 -25.71 -10.56
C PHE A 191 -13.73 -27.06 -11.17
N GLY A 192 -13.34 -28.00 -10.32
CA GLY A 192 -13.03 -29.38 -10.73
C GLY A 192 -13.26 -30.38 -9.60
N GLY A 193 -13.40 -31.65 -9.99
CA GLY A 193 -13.64 -32.77 -9.06
C GLY A 193 -15.10 -32.97 -8.66
N SER A 194 -15.34 -33.87 -7.71
CA SER A 194 -16.66 -34.22 -7.19
C SER A 194 -16.59 -34.67 -5.72
N GLY A 195 -17.69 -34.52 -4.98
CA GLY A 195 -17.78 -34.90 -3.57
C GLY A 195 -16.67 -34.27 -2.71
N ALA A 196 -15.97 -35.09 -1.92
CA ALA A 196 -14.86 -34.65 -1.07
C ALA A 196 -13.59 -34.20 -1.84
N GLY A 197 -13.49 -34.53 -3.13
CA GLY A 197 -12.39 -34.12 -4.01
C GLY A 197 -12.69 -32.85 -4.82
N ALA A 198 -13.84 -32.22 -4.59
CA ALA A 198 -14.23 -31.00 -5.29
C ALA A 198 -13.43 -29.78 -4.82
N VAL A 199 -12.96 -28.97 -5.76
CA VAL A 199 -12.14 -27.78 -5.52
C VAL A 199 -12.59 -26.64 -6.44
N ALA A 200 -12.59 -25.42 -5.93
CA ALA A 200 -12.67 -24.19 -6.70
C ALA A 200 -11.40 -23.38 -6.46
N ALA A 201 -10.55 -23.16 -7.46
CA ALA A 201 -9.26 -22.52 -7.26
C ALA A 201 -8.86 -21.60 -8.40
N VAL A 202 -8.03 -20.61 -8.07
CA VAL A 202 -7.15 -19.94 -9.03
C VAL A 202 -5.77 -20.62 -8.99
N THR A 203 -5.15 -20.78 -10.15
CA THR A 203 -3.81 -21.36 -10.28
C THR A 203 -2.90 -20.45 -11.11
N GLY A 204 -1.59 -20.65 -11.02
CA GLY A 204 -0.62 -19.88 -11.81
C GLY A 204 -0.38 -18.46 -11.29
N HIS A 205 -0.66 -18.20 -10.02
CA HIS A 205 -0.35 -16.92 -9.38
C HIS A 205 1.16 -16.86 -9.05
N PRO A 206 1.85 -15.69 -9.17
CA PRO A 206 3.31 -15.64 -9.00
C PRO A 206 3.81 -16.13 -7.63
N GLN A 207 3.04 -15.88 -6.57
CA GLN A 207 3.39 -16.27 -5.20
C GLN A 207 2.67 -17.54 -4.70
N PHE A 208 1.62 -18.00 -5.38
CA PHE A 208 0.86 -19.20 -4.99
C PHE A 208 0.70 -20.12 -6.20
N ALA A 209 1.13 -21.38 -6.08
CA ALA A 209 0.89 -22.36 -7.13
C ALA A 209 -0.63 -22.59 -7.30
N ALA A 210 -1.36 -22.55 -6.18
CA ALA A 210 -2.81 -22.51 -6.13
C ALA A 210 -3.31 -21.75 -4.90
N LEU A 211 -4.40 -21.00 -5.05
CA LEU A 211 -5.21 -20.46 -3.97
C LEU A 211 -6.66 -20.85 -4.27
N GLY A 212 -7.30 -21.55 -3.35
CA GLY A 212 -8.63 -22.09 -3.62
C GLY A 212 -9.39 -22.55 -2.41
N LEU A 213 -10.60 -23.00 -2.66
CA LEU A 213 -11.55 -23.54 -1.71
C LEU A 213 -11.78 -25.02 -2.00
N ARG A 214 -12.00 -25.81 -0.95
CA ARG A 214 -12.37 -27.23 -1.03
C ARG A 214 -13.44 -27.56 0.01
N CYS A 215 -14.18 -28.64 -0.20
CA CYS A 215 -15.12 -29.11 0.81
C CYS A 215 -14.36 -29.68 2.02
N GLN A 216 -14.83 -29.36 3.22
CA GLN A 216 -14.36 -29.99 4.45
C GLN A 216 -15.12 -31.30 4.70
N PRO A 217 -14.44 -32.36 5.18
CA PRO A 217 -15.13 -33.51 5.78
C PRO A 217 -16.04 -33.04 6.93
N GLY A 218 -17.35 -33.28 6.83
CA GLY A 218 -18.34 -32.82 7.81
C GLY A 218 -19.03 -31.48 7.49
N GLY A 219 -18.64 -30.81 6.40
CA GLY A 219 -19.31 -29.63 5.88
C GLY A 219 -18.60 -28.31 6.06
N GLY A 220 -18.98 -27.37 5.19
CA GLY A 220 -18.31 -26.09 5.04
C GLY A 220 -17.21 -26.11 3.99
N LEU A 221 -16.60 -24.94 3.82
CA LEU A 221 -15.53 -24.67 2.88
C LEU A 221 -14.24 -24.44 3.66
N TYR A 222 -13.15 -25.03 3.18
CA TYR A 222 -11.79 -24.72 3.62
C TYR A 222 -11.10 -23.93 2.54
N MET A 223 -10.40 -22.86 2.94
CA MET A 223 -9.41 -22.25 2.06
C MET A 223 -8.11 -23.04 2.14
N SER A 224 -7.47 -23.23 0.99
CA SER A 224 -6.14 -23.84 0.86
C SER A 224 -5.25 -22.97 -0.01
N VAL A 225 -4.01 -22.81 0.43
CA VAL A 225 -2.94 -22.12 -0.30
C VAL A 225 -1.78 -23.08 -0.47
N VAL A 226 -1.35 -23.24 -1.72
CA VAL A 226 -0.12 -23.94 -2.09
C VAL A 226 0.94 -22.87 -2.37
N PRO A 227 1.87 -22.60 -1.44
CA PRO A 227 2.83 -21.52 -1.61
C PRO A 227 3.87 -21.88 -2.68
N THR A 228 4.37 -20.86 -3.38
CA THR A 228 5.61 -20.98 -4.18
C THR A 228 6.82 -20.56 -3.34
N LYS A 229 8.03 -20.73 -3.88
CA LYS A 229 9.26 -20.21 -3.28
C LYS A 229 9.31 -18.68 -3.15
N ALA A 230 8.44 -17.94 -3.87
CA ALA A 230 8.38 -16.49 -3.79
C ALA A 230 7.63 -15.97 -2.56
N LEU A 231 6.83 -16.83 -1.91
CA LEU A 231 6.14 -16.49 -0.66
C LEU A 231 7.04 -16.80 0.53
N ARG A 232 7.25 -15.82 1.41
CA ARG A 232 7.86 -16.07 2.72
C ARG A 232 6.89 -16.92 3.55
N LEU A 233 7.41 -17.91 4.27
CA LEU A 233 6.60 -18.79 5.11
C LEU A 233 6.76 -18.44 6.59
N PRO A 234 5.72 -18.62 7.42
CA PRO A 234 5.81 -18.43 8.85
C PRO A 234 6.72 -19.49 9.50
N PRO A 235 7.26 -19.21 10.72
CA PRO A 235 7.92 -20.23 11.52
C PRO A 235 7.03 -21.44 11.79
N ALA A 236 7.64 -22.61 12.03
CA ALA A 236 6.89 -23.83 12.32
C ALA A 236 5.89 -23.64 13.48
N GLY A 237 4.66 -24.12 13.28
CA GLY A 237 3.57 -24.00 14.27
C GLY A 237 2.85 -22.65 14.30
N ARG A 238 3.27 -21.66 13.50
CA ARG A 238 2.55 -20.39 13.34
C ARG A 238 1.66 -20.40 12.09
N PRO A 239 0.49 -19.73 12.12
CA PRO A 239 -0.37 -19.62 10.95
C PRO A 239 0.25 -18.71 9.89
N LEU A 240 -0.03 -19.02 8.62
CA LEU A 240 0.08 -18.07 7.52
C LEU A 240 -1.21 -17.25 7.50
N LEU A 241 -1.10 -15.92 7.58
CA LEU A 241 -2.27 -15.05 7.46
C LEU A 241 -2.35 -14.52 6.03
N ILE A 242 -3.51 -14.68 5.40
CA ILE A 242 -3.80 -14.10 4.09
C ILE A 242 -4.87 -13.02 4.27
N GLY A 243 -4.54 -11.79 3.90
CA GLY A 243 -5.46 -10.66 3.91
C GLY A 243 -6.09 -10.47 2.54
N PHE A 244 -7.39 -10.20 2.50
CA PHE A 244 -8.10 -9.86 1.27
C PHE A 244 -8.73 -8.49 1.45
N ARG A 245 -8.57 -7.61 0.46
CA ARG A 245 -9.20 -6.30 0.45
C ARG A 245 -9.99 -6.09 -0.83
N SER A 246 -11.26 -5.73 -0.67
CA SER A 246 -12.12 -5.26 -1.75
C SER A 246 -11.77 -3.82 -2.12
N HIS A 247 -11.80 -3.53 -3.42
CA HIS A 247 -11.64 -2.18 -3.92
C HIS A 247 -12.98 -1.45 -4.07
N ALA A 248 -14.08 -2.18 -4.32
CA ALA A 248 -15.41 -1.60 -4.45
C ALA A 248 -16.09 -1.33 -3.10
N GLU A 249 -15.93 -2.26 -2.15
CA GLU A 249 -16.60 -2.22 -0.84
C GLU A 249 -15.68 -1.69 0.28
N PHE A 250 -14.38 -1.53 0.00
CA PHE A 250 -13.33 -1.15 0.96
C PHE A 250 -13.28 -2.02 2.23
N THR A 251 -13.87 -3.21 2.15
CA THR A 251 -13.87 -4.20 3.20
C THR A 251 -12.57 -5.00 3.15
N GLU A 252 -12.06 -5.34 4.32
CA GLU A 252 -10.85 -6.13 4.45
C GLU A 252 -11.07 -7.30 5.42
N THR A 253 -10.55 -8.46 5.06
CA THR A 253 -10.65 -9.68 5.87
C THR A 253 -9.28 -10.33 6.02
N THR A 254 -9.17 -11.20 7.02
CA THR A 254 -7.97 -11.98 7.27
C THR A 254 -8.34 -13.45 7.42
N GLN A 255 -7.78 -14.30 6.58
CA GLN A 255 -7.90 -15.74 6.63
C GLN A 255 -6.65 -16.35 7.28
N PRO A 256 -6.76 -16.92 8.49
CA PRO A 256 -5.69 -17.73 9.07
C PRO A 256 -5.66 -19.12 8.44
N LEU A 257 -4.46 -19.58 8.07
CA LEU A 257 -4.22 -20.90 7.49
C LEU A 257 -3.09 -21.61 8.23
N MET A 258 -3.28 -22.89 8.56
CA MET A 258 -2.30 -23.73 9.23
C MET A 258 -1.63 -24.68 8.25
N LEU A 259 -0.36 -24.98 8.47
CA LEU A 259 0.37 -25.98 7.69
C LEU A 259 -0.32 -27.34 7.83
N GLU A 260 -0.61 -27.99 6.71
CA GLU A 260 -1.17 -29.33 6.70
C GLU A 260 -0.14 -30.38 7.11
N PRO A 261 -0.49 -31.32 8.00
CA PRO A 261 0.41 -32.40 8.38
C PRO A 261 0.91 -33.19 7.16
N GLY A 262 2.23 -33.27 6.99
CA GLY A 262 2.86 -34.04 5.91
C GLY A 262 2.73 -33.43 4.52
N LYS A 263 2.26 -32.18 4.39
CA LYS A 263 2.14 -31.47 3.11
C LYS A 263 2.75 -30.07 3.19
N PRO A 264 3.13 -29.48 2.04
CA PRO A 264 3.58 -28.09 1.99
C PRO A 264 2.43 -27.08 1.97
N ASP A 265 1.18 -27.54 2.02
CA ASP A 265 -0.02 -26.71 1.86
C ASP A 265 -0.45 -26.08 3.18
N PHE A 266 -1.01 -24.88 3.11
CA PHE A 266 -1.65 -24.23 4.24
C PHE A 266 -3.16 -24.25 4.06
N SER A 267 -3.93 -24.66 5.06
CA SER A 267 -5.38 -24.63 4.99
C SER A 267 -6.07 -24.29 6.31
N GLY A 268 -7.33 -23.88 6.21
CA GLY A 268 -8.18 -23.58 7.36
C GLY A 268 -9.65 -23.35 6.96
N PRO A 269 -10.56 -23.34 7.96
CA PRO A 269 -11.97 -23.00 7.73
C PRO A 269 -12.11 -21.64 7.06
N LEU A 270 -12.91 -21.57 5.99
CA LEU A 270 -13.16 -20.32 5.29
C LEU A 270 -13.95 -19.35 6.18
N ASP A 271 -13.36 -18.19 6.41
CA ASP A 271 -14.00 -17.08 7.11
C ASP A 271 -15.22 -16.56 6.28
N PRO A 272 -16.40 -16.36 6.90
CA PRO A 272 -17.60 -15.93 6.19
C PRO A 272 -17.46 -14.58 5.48
N ALA A 273 -16.73 -13.62 6.06
CA ALA A 273 -16.51 -12.32 5.42
C ALA A 273 -15.59 -12.47 4.20
N THR A 274 -14.56 -13.30 4.31
CA THR A 274 -13.67 -13.66 3.19
C THR A 274 -14.45 -14.33 2.06
N LYS A 275 -15.38 -15.23 2.40
CA LYS A 275 -16.29 -15.82 1.41
C LYS A 275 -17.16 -14.78 0.71
N ALA A 276 -17.70 -13.81 1.45
CA ALA A 276 -18.51 -12.74 0.89
C ALA A 276 -17.70 -11.94 -0.13
N LEU A 277 -16.44 -11.60 0.19
CA LEU A 277 -15.53 -10.94 -0.75
C LEU A 277 -15.29 -11.77 -2.02
N LEU A 278 -14.98 -13.06 -1.88
CA LEU A 278 -14.69 -13.93 -3.02
C LEU A 278 -15.89 -14.16 -3.95
N THR A 279 -17.11 -13.90 -3.47
CA THR A 279 -18.37 -14.08 -4.23
C THR A 279 -19.10 -12.76 -4.48
N GLY A 280 -18.45 -11.64 -4.13
CA GLY A 280 -18.97 -10.29 -4.21
C GLY A 280 -19.01 -9.74 -5.63
N ALA A 281 -19.20 -8.43 -5.71
CA ALA A 281 -19.30 -7.72 -6.99
C ALA A 281 -17.93 -7.30 -7.58
N ASP A 282 -16.86 -7.36 -6.79
CA ASP A 282 -15.51 -7.03 -7.24
C ASP A 282 -15.05 -7.93 -8.40
N THR A 283 -14.23 -7.37 -9.29
CA THR A 283 -13.55 -8.12 -10.34
C THR A 283 -12.26 -8.77 -9.85
N ASP A 284 -11.69 -8.25 -8.78
CA ASP A 284 -10.43 -8.65 -8.16
C ASP A 284 -10.34 -8.16 -6.71
N LEU A 285 -9.42 -8.73 -5.94
CA LEU A 285 -9.13 -8.33 -4.56
C LEU A 285 -7.62 -8.12 -4.40
N ALA A 286 -7.21 -7.09 -3.66
CA ALA A 286 -5.82 -7.02 -3.21
C ALA A 286 -5.54 -8.14 -2.18
N VAL A 287 -4.40 -8.81 -2.32
CA VAL A 287 -3.97 -9.90 -1.45
C VAL A 287 -2.71 -9.52 -0.69
N TYR A 288 -2.79 -9.68 0.62
CA TYR A 288 -1.69 -9.46 1.55
C TYR A 288 -1.34 -10.79 2.22
N ALA A 289 -0.08 -10.97 2.59
CA ALA A 289 0.35 -12.09 3.40
C ALA A 289 1.16 -11.62 4.60
N SER A 290 0.91 -12.22 5.75
CA SER A 290 1.72 -12.03 6.94
C SER A 290 2.21 -13.39 7.46
N THR A 291 3.47 -13.39 7.87
CA THR A 291 4.20 -14.59 8.35
C THR A 291 4.63 -14.48 9.81
N ASP A 292 4.41 -13.31 10.41
CA ASP A 292 4.79 -12.95 11.78
C ASP A 292 3.59 -12.81 12.71
N GLY A 293 2.43 -13.33 12.31
CA GLY A 293 1.21 -13.29 13.13
C GLY A 293 0.37 -12.03 12.94
N GLY A 294 0.54 -11.33 11.81
CA GLY A 294 -0.21 -10.13 11.46
C GLY A 294 0.51 -8.86 11.84
N ASP A 295 1.79 -8.99 12.24
CA ASP A 295 2.53 -7.85 12.72
C ASP A 295 2.98 -6.94 11.57
N GLU A 296 3.46 -7.56 10.50
CA GLU A 296 3.82 -6.94 9.23
C GLU A 296 3.20 -7.73 8.10
N TRP A 297 2.81 -6.99 7.08
CA TRP A 297 2.17 -7.54 5.90
C TRP A 297 3.03 -7.26 4.68
N ARG A 298 2.96 -8.16 3.72
CA ARG A 298 3.50 -7.94 2.39
C ARG A 298 2.35 -7.96 1.41
N GLU A 299 2.26 -6.93 0.59
CA GLU A 299 1.40 -7.00 -0.58
C GLU A 299 1.96 -8.08 -1.52
N VAL A 300 1.13 -9.08 -1.80
CA VAL A 300 1.52 -10.24 -2.60
C VAL A 300 1.23 -9.92 -4.07
N THR A 301 0.04 -9.38 -4.34
CA THR A 301 -0.47 -8.74 -5.58
C THR A 301 -2.00 -8.83 -5.51
N TYR A 302 -2.75 -8.77 -6.61
CA TYR A 302 -4.20 -8.95 -6.62
C TYR A 302 -4.62 -10.38 -7.04
N LEU A 303 -5.82 -10.76 -6.63
CA LEU A 303 -6.49 -12.01 -6.95
C LEU A 303 -7.68 -11.73 -7.85
N SER A 304 -7.64 -12.23 -9.09
CA SER A 304 -8.79 -12.21 -10.00
C SER A 304 -9.98 -12.95 -9.40
N LEU A 305 -11.17 -12.34 -9.47
CA LEU A 305 -12.46 -12.96 -9.14
C LEU A 305 -13.22 -13.44 -10.38
N ALA A 306 -12.59 -13.41 -11.56
CA ALA A 306 -13.22 -13.89 -12.78
C ALA A 306 -13.66 -15.36 -12.63
N GLY A 307 -14.97 -15.59 -12.68
CA GLY A 307 -15.56 -16.92 -12.52
C GLY A 307 -15.67 -17.43 -11.09
N SER A 308 -15.24 -16.66 -10.07
CA SER A 308 -15.19 -17.09 -8.67
C SER A 308 -16.58 -17.49 -8.18
N THR A 309 -17.58 -16.65 -8.38
CA THR A 309 -18.95 -16.90 -7.95
C THR A 309 -19.51 -18.19 -8.55
N ALA A 310 -19.28 -18.45 -9.83
CA ALA A 310 -19.74 -19.67 -10.48
C ALA A 310 -19.01 -20.91 -9.95
N ALA A 311 -17.69 -20.84 -9.80
CA ALA A 311 -16.86 -21.93 -9.30
C ALA A 311 -17.18 -22.28 -7.83
N ILE A 312 -17.29 -21.26 -6.98
CA ILE A 312 -17.59 -21.40 -5.55
C ILE A 312 -19.01 -21.94 -5.38
N ARG A 313 -20.02 -21.42 -6.09
CA ARG A 313 -21.38 -21.98 -6.04
C ARG A 313 -21.43 -23.44 -6.52
N SER A 314 -20.60 -23.81 -7.50
CA SER A 314 -20.51 -25.19 -7.98
C SER A 314 -19.90 -26.11 -6.93
N LEU A 315 -18.86 -25.65 -6.25
CA LEU A 315 -18.24 -26.32 -5.11
C LEU A 315 -19.22 -26.49 -3.94
N GLU A 316 -19.94 -25.45 -3.58
CA GLU A 316 -20.92 -25.49 -2.49
C GLU A 316 -22.03 -26.50 -2.72
N LYS A 317 -22.43 -26.77 -3.97
CA LYS A 317 -23.40 -27.83 -4.27
C LYS A 317 -22.86 -29.23 -3.95
N GLN A 318 -21.54 -29.42 -4.00
CA GLN A 318 -20.89 -30.69 -3.66
C GLN A 318 -20.74 -30.86 -2.15
N CYS A 319 -20.62 -29.78 -1.39
CA CYS A 319 -20.28 -29.88 0.03
C CYS A 319 -21.39 -30.47 0.92
N PRO A 320 -22.71 -30.27 0.70
CA PRO A 320 -23.78 -31.01 1.38
C PRO A 320 -23.76 -32.51 1.09
N GLN A 321 -23.31 -32.93 -0.09
CA GLN A 321 -23.06 -34.36 -0.36
C GLN A 321 -21.85 -34.88 0.44
N ALA A 322 -21.02 -33.97 0.97
CA ALA A 322 -19.94 -34.25 1.92
C ALA A 322 -20.31 -33.93 3.39
N ALA A 323 -21.53 -33.43 3.67
CA ALA A 323 -21.90 -32.80 4.93
C ALA A 323 -23.35 -33.01 5.34
N GLY A 324 -23.57 -33.83 6.36
CA GLY A 324 -24.73 -33.64 7.22
C GLY A 324 -24.57 -32.37 8.08
N ALA A 325 -25.47 -31.40 7.87
CA ALA A 325 -26.00 -30.41 8.83
C ALA A 325 -25.41 -28.96 8.97
N SER A 326 -26.34 -27.99 8.82
CA SER A 326 -26.54 -26.71 9.54
C SER A 326 -26.12 -25.35 8.92
N ARG A 327 -26.94 -24.32 9.22
CA ARG A 327 -27.31 -23.08 8.48
C ARG A 327 -26.68 -21.77 9.01
N ALA A 328 -26.78 -20.73 8.17
CA ALA A 328 -26.13 -19.40 8.20
C ALA A 328 -26.94 -18.24 8.84
N ALA A 329 -26.31 -17.05 8.96
CA ALA A 329 -26.90 -15.73 9.29
C ALA A 329 -26.30 -14.58 8.43
N THR A 330 -27.04 -13.45 8.30
CA THR A 330 -26.96 -12.35 7.30
C THR A 330 -26.65 -10.94 7.88
N SER A 331 -26.45 -9.93 7.00
CA SER A 331 -25.67 -8.64 7.11
C SER A 331 -26.42 -7.26 6.95
N GLY A 332 -25.72 -6.10 7.15
CA GLY A 332 -25.93 -4.73 6.53
C GLY A 332 -25.74 -3.49 7.46
N GLN A 333 -25.22 -2.26 7.14
CA GLN A 333 -25.07 -1.40 5.92
C GLN A 333 -23.89 -0.34 6.01
N SER A 334 -23.43 0.30 4.91
CA SER A 334 -22.32 1.32 4.83
C SER A 334 -22.58 2.49 3.84
N GLY A 335 -21.94 3.67 4.04
CA GLY A 335 -22.11 4.93 3.27
C GLY A 335 -20.82 5.51 2.67
N VAL A 336 -20.54 5.22 1.40
CA VAL A 336 -19.30 5.61 0.67
C VAL A 336 -19.62 6.06 -0.76
N VAL A 337 -18.81 6.96 -1.34
CA VAL A 337 -18.91 7.42 -2.75
C VAL A 337 -18.25 6.38 -3.68
N PRO A 338 -18.94 5.88 -4.73
CA PRO A 338 -18.48 4.77 -5.57
C PRO A 338 -17.48 5.24 -6.64
N LEU A 339 -16.35 5.81 -6.21
CA LEU A 339 -15.29 6.33 -7.07
C LEU A 339 -13.92 5.82 -6.59
N PRO A 340 -12.97 5.53 -7.50
CA PRO A 340 -11.66 5.05 -7.11
C PRO A 340 -10.85 6.12 -6.35
N VAL A 341 -10.16 5.72 -5.29
CA VAL A 341 -9.25 6.60 -4.54
C VAL A 341 -8.09 7.02 -5.45
N GLY A 342 -7.77 8.31 -5.41
CA GLY A 342 -6.79 8.92 -6.29
C GLY A 342 -6.99 10.43 -6.37
N TYR A 343 -6.29 11.05 -7.32
CA TYR A 343 -6.52 12.44 -7.67
C TYR A 343 -7.26 12.51 -9.00
N TYR A 344 -8.15 13.49 -9.10
CA TYR A 344 -9.00 13.72 -10.24
C TYR A 344 -8.61 15.03 -10.88
N VAL A 345 -8.42 15.02 -12.20
CA VAL A 345 -7.95 16.18 -12.94
C VAL A 345 -9.02 16.64 -13.92
N ASP A 346 -9.26 17.94 -13.96
CA ASP A 346 -9.97 18.55 -15.07
C ASP A 346 -9.04 18.53 -16.29
N MET A 347 -9.35 17.65 -17.24
CA MET A 347 -8.51 17.38 -18.41
C MET A 347 -8.46 18.54 -19.41
N ARG A 348 -9.30 19.58 -19.24
CA ARG A 348 -9.26 20.78 -20.10
C ARG A 348 -8.16 21.75 -19.69
N ILE A 349 -7.76 21.71 -18.42
CA ILE A 349 -6.76 22.62 -17.83
C ILE A 349 -5.56 21.87 -17.23
N GLY A 350 -5.55 20.54 -17.29
CA GLY A 350 -4.49 19.69 -16.73
C GLY A 350 -4.35 18.35 -17.45
N SER A 351 -3.49 17.49 -16.92
CA SER A 351 -3.37 16.10 -17.37
C SER A 351 -2.97 15.21 -16.20
N CYS A 352 -3.21 13.90 -16.29
CA CYS A 352 -2.74 12.93 -15.29
C CYS A 352 -1.21 12.91 -15.10
N ALA A 353 -0.41 13.58 -15.94
CA ALA A 353 1.04 13.70 -15.79
C ALA A 353 1.46 14.90 -14.90
N LYS A 354 0.53 15.76 -14.49
CA LYS A 354 0.79 16.94 -13.65
C LYS A 354 -0.20 16.99 -12.47
N PRO A 355 0.02 16.17 -11.42
CA PRO A 355 -0.95 15.94 -10.33
C PRO A 355 -1.24 17.14 -9.41
N PHE A 356 -0.66 18.31 -9.68
CA PHE A 356 -0.65 19.43 -8.74
C PHE A 356 -1.07 20.77 -9.38
N GLY A 357 -1.73 20.72 -10.55
CA GLY A 357 -2.20 21.91 -11.26
C GLY A 357 -3.45 22.54 -10.60
N ASN A 358 -3.89 23.69 -11.11
CA ASN A 358 -5.06 24.44 -10.61
C ASN A 358 -6.42 23.71 -10.81
N GLY A 359 -6.41 22.48 -11.31
CA GLY A 359 -7.58 21.65 -11.58
C GLY A 359 -7.40 20.23 -11.06
N THR A 360 -7.08 20.06 -9.78
CA THR A 360 -6.96 18.74 -9.14
C THR A 360 -7.82 18.64 -7.89
N LEU A 361 -8.57 17.54 -7.73
CA LEU A 361 -9.35 17.18 -6.54
C LEU A 361 -8.84 15.83 -6.01
N TYR A 362 -8.83 15.64 -4.70
CA TYR A 362 -8.42 14.40 -4.04
C TYR A 362 -9.64 13.71 -3.46
N LEU A 363 -9.77 12.40 -3.63
CA LEU A 363 -10.80 11.63 -2.94
C LEU A 363 -10.20 11.02 -1.67
N ALA A 364 -10.64 11.50 -0.50
CA ALA A 364 -10.29 10.95 0.81
C ALA A 364 -11.54 10.25 1.37
N GLU A 365 -11.54 8.90 1.39
CA GLU A 365 -12.54 7.99 2.01
C GLU A 365 -14.04 8.31 1.78
N ASP A 366 -14.53 9.43 2.29
CA ASP A 366 -15.91 9.91 2.28
C ASP A 366 -16.12 11.28 1.61
N ARG A 367 -15.11 11.89 0.97
CA ARG A 367 -15.22 13.26 0.45
C ARG A 367 -14.23 13.61 -0.66
N LEU A 368 -14.59 14.63 -1.44
CA LEU A 368 -13.72 15.26 -2.42
C LEU A 368 -13.07 16.51 -1.79
N GLU A 369 -11.75 16.48 -1.67
CA GLU A 369 -10.94 17.57 -1.14
C GLU A 369 -10.29 18.37 -2.28
N SER A 370 -10.50 19.68 -2.28
CA SER A 370 -9.77 20.59 -3.16
C SER A 370 -8.51 21.09 -2.46
N PRO A 371 -7.32 20.96 -3.08
CA PRO A 371 -6.06 21.40 -2.50
C PRO A 371 -5.96 22.92 -2.32
N TYR A 372 -6.90 23.68 -2.89
CA TYR A 372 -6.97 25.13 -2.79
C TYR A 372 -8.05 25.62 -1.83
N SER A 373 -8.83 24.71 -1.20
CA SER A 373 -9.85 25.09 -0.24
C SER A 373 -9.28 25.15 1.18
N SER A 374 -9.52 26.26 1.88
CA SER A 374 -9.26 26.40 3.32
C SER A 374 -10.44 25.96 4.19
N CYS A 375 -11.53 25.49 3.57
CA CYS A 375 -12.75 25.10 4.27
C CYS A 375 -12.61 23.71 4.90
N LYS A 376 -13.18 23.53 6.08
CA LYS A 376 -13.22 22.23 6.76
C LYS A 376 -14.41 21.41 6.28
N PHE A 377 -14.22 20.12 6.07
CA PHE A 377 -15.34 19.21 5.80
C PHE A 377 -16.29 19.13 7.00
N ALA A 378 -17.60 19.06 6.72
CA ALA A 378 -18.63 18.89 7.73
C ALA A 378 -19.40 17.59 7.56
N SER A 379 -19.89 17.29 6.35
CA SER A 379 -20.64 16.06 6.09
C SER A 379 -20.73 15.74 4.60
N LEU A 380 -20.98 14.46 4.31
CA LEU A 380 -21.35 13.99 2.99
C LEU A 380 -22.69 13.27 3.05
N LYS A 381 -23.60 13.63 2.13
CA LYS A 381 -24.90 12.98 1.98
C LYS A 381 -25.03 12.38 0.58
N MET A 382 -25.33 11.08 0.51
CA MET A 382 -25.85 10.47 -0.72
C MET A 382 -27.28 10.97 -0.93
N VAL A 383 -27.48 11.77 -1.99
CA VAL A 383 -28.80 12.28 -2.37
C VAL A 383 -29.56 11.19 -3.11
N ASP A 384 -28.87 10.43 -3.97
CA ASP A 384 -29.34 9.20 -4.60
C ASP A 384 -28.14 8.35 -5.06
N GLY A 385 -28.38 7.23 -5.76
CA GLY A 385 -27.33 6.29 -6.17
C GLY A 385 -26.23 6.84 -7.11
N ARG A 386 -26.32 8.10 -7.55
CA ARG A 386 -25.30 8.78 -8.35
C ARG A 386 -24.99 10.21 -7.91
N ASN A 387 -25.85 10.82 -7.08
CA ASN A 387 -25.71 12.22 -6.66
C ASN A 387 -25.36 12.33 -5.19
N PHE A 388 -24.45 13.24 -4.88
CA PHE A 388 -23.92 13.45 -3.55
C PHE A 388 -23.83 14.94 -3.24
N GLN A 389 -24.05 15.29 -1.97
CA GLN A 389 -23.97 16.64 -1.46
C GLN A 389 -22.96 16.70 -0.33
N GLN A 390 -21.88 17.43 -0.55
CA GLN A 390 -20.85 17.70 0.45
C GLN A 390 -21.11 19.05 1.11
N THR A 391 -21.06 19.07 2.42
CA THR A 391 -21.14 20.29 3.24
C THR A 391 -19.77 20.59 3.81
N VAL A 392 -19.35 21.85 3.71
CA VAL A 392 -18.10 22.37 4.26
C VAL A 392 -18.37 23.59 5.14
N ILE A 393 -17.50 23.83 6.12
CA ILE A 393 -17.51 25.01 6.96
C ILE A 393 -16.28 25.86 6.58
N CYS A 394 -16.54 27.04 6.03
CA CYS A 394 -15.54 28.02 5.62
C CYS A 394 -15.50 29.18 6.63
N SER A 395 -14.42 29.96 6.66
CA SER A 395 -14.42 31.27 7.32
C SER A 395 -14.87 32.35 6.34
N ASP A 396 -15.79 33.24 6.73
CA ASP A 396 -16.09 34.45 5.97
C ASP A 396 -14.96 35.50 6.05
N GLU A 397 -15.13 36.63 5.37
CA GLU A 397 -14.13 37.73 5.34
C GLU A 397 -13.79 38.27 6.73
N ASP A 398 -14.69 38.10 7.71
CA ASP A 398 -14.53 38.51 9.11
C ASP A 398 -14.02 37.35 10.02
N GLY A 399 -13.74 36.17 9.45
CA GLY A 399 -13.25 34.99 10.17
C GLY A 399 -14.33 34.14 10.85
N ARG A 400 -15.62 34.44 10.66
CA ARG A 400 -16.73 33.68 11.25
C ARG A 400 -17.04 32.42 10.44
N PRO A 401 -17.40 31.30 11.09
CA PRO A 401 -17.73 30.08 10.38
C PRO A 401 -19.05 30.22 9.61
N THR A 402 -19.00 29.97 8.31
CA THR A 402 -20.15 29.91 7.40
C THR A 402 -20.21 28.54 6.73
N THR A 403 -21.42 28.08 6.41
CA THR A 403 -21.63 26.77 5.79
C THR A 403 -21.75 26.91 4.28
N GLY A 404 -20.93 26.17 3.54
CA GLY A 404 -21.03 26.02 2.09
C GLY A 404 -21.44 24.60 1.70
N THR A 405 -22.17 24.45 0.60
CA THR A 405 -22.53 23.15 0.03
C THR A 405 -22.02 23.03 -1.39
N THR A 406 -21.62 21.82 -1.77
CA THR A 406 -21.16 21.48 -3.12
C THR A 406 -21.76 20.15 -3.51
N ASN A 407 -22.52 20.14 -4.61
CA ASN A 407 -23.11 18.92 -5.14
C ASN A 407 -22.22 18.35 -6.24
N TYR A 408 -22.20 17.01 -6.34
CA TYR A 408 -21.51 16.32 -7.41
C TYR A 408 -22.24 15.05 -7.83
N SER A 409 -22.05 14.69 -9.09
CA SER A 409 -22.72 13.59 -9.77
C SER A 409 -21.68 12.65 -10.37
N VAL A 410 -21.81 11.36 -10.09
CA VAL A 410 -20.95 10.33 -10.68
C VAL A 410 -21.35 10.12 -12.16
N THR A 411 -20.47 10.51 -13.08
CA THR A 411 -20.72 10.43 -14.53
C THR A 411 -20.22 9.11 -15.14
N GLY A 412 -19.33 8.40 -14.44
CA GLY A 412 -18.78 7.12 -14.88
C GLY A 412 -17.98 6.42 -13.78
N PRO A 413 -17.45 5.20 -14.05
CA PRO A 413 -16.70 4.40 -13.07
C PRO A 413 -15.38 5.03 -12.61
N ARG A 414 -14.96 6.13 -13.24
CA ARG A 414 -13.71 6.86 -13.01
C ARG A 414 -13.87 8.38 -13.18
N SER A 415 -15.12 8.87 -13.19
CA SER A 415 -15.41 10.27 -13.51
C SER A 415 -16.61 10.79 -12.74
N PHE A 416 -16.55 12.08 -12.42
CA PHE A 416 -17.65 12.81 -11.78
C PHE A 416 -17.71 14.26 -12.28
N ALA A 417 -18.87 14.88 -12.09
CA ALA A 417 -19.14 16.28 -12.35
C ALA A 417 -19.44 16.99 -11.03
N VAL A 418 -18.98 18.23 -10.87
CA VAL A 418 -19.25 19.08 -9.70
C VAL A 418 -20.17 20.20 -10.15
N GLU A 419 -21.32 20.41 -9.52
CA GLU A 419 -22.33 21.37 -10.00
C GLU A 419 -21.80 22.81 -10.11
N THR A 420 -20.85 23.18 -9.24
CA THR A 420 -20.25 24.53 -9.21
C THR A 420 -19.18 24.75 -10.29
N TYR A 421 -18.69 23.70 -10.95
CA TYR A 421 -17.62 23.75 -11.95
C TYR A 421 -18.02 23.01 -13.23
N SER A 422 -17.52 23.41 -14.40
CA SER A 422 -17.90 22.73 -15.65
C SER A 422 -17.34 21.29 -15.77
N GLU A 423 -17.93 20.51 -16.68
CA GLU A 423 -18.05 19.05 -16.62
C GLU A 423 -16.76 18.20 -16.86
N ASP A 424 -16.80 16.99 -16.27
CA ASP A 424 -15.92 15.80 -16.38
C ASP A 424 -14.49 15.86 -15.82
N TRP A 425 -14.38 15.49 -14.54
CA TRP A 425 -13.12 15.21 -13.85
C TRP A 425 -12.70 13.76 -14.06
N THR A 426 -11.44 13.52 -14.45
CA THR A 426 -10.93 12.18 -14.79
C THR A 426 -9.98 11.65 -13.72
N TRP A 427 -10.17 10.40 -13.28
CA TRP A 427 -9.31 9.72 -12.31
C TRP A 427 -7.90 9.45 -12.82
N CYS A 428 -6.91 9.73 -11.98
CA CYS A 428 -5.50 9.44 -12.21
C CYS A 428 -4.90 8.62 -11.03
N PRO A 429 -4.10 7.57 -11.30
CA PRO A 429 -3.56 6.68 -10.28
C PRO A 429 -2.41 7.31 -9.47
N ALA A 430 -2.32 6.99 -8.17
CA ALA A 430 -1.29 7.49 -7.24
C ALA A 430 0.15 7.09 -7.61
N ALA A 431 0.35 6.05 -8.43
CA ALA A 431 1.67 5.60 -8.91
C ALA A 431 2.36 6.58 -9.90
N ARG A 432 1.80 7.78 -10.09
CA ARG A 432 2.35 8.87 -10.93
C ARG A 432 2.82 10.07 -10.11
N LEU A 433 3.07 9.89 -8.80
CA LEU A 433 3.82 10.88 -8.03
C LEU A 433 5.15 11.15 -8.76
N PRO A 434 5.53 12.43 -8.93
CA PRO A 434 6.68 12.76 -9.74
C PRO A 434 7.95 12.16 -9.15
N ALA A 435 8.83 11.84 -10.09
CA ALA A 435 10.19 11.43 -9.89
C ALA A 435 10.93 12.11 -8.74
N LYS A 436 11.81 11.36 -8.06
CA LYS A 436 12.86 11.96 -7.22
C LYS A 436 13.66 12.94 -8.09
N ALA A 437 13.67 14.20 -7.68
CA ALA A 437 14.46 15.24 -8.32
C ALA A 437 15.95 14.92 -8.19
N ARG A 438 16.73 15.17 -9.24
CA ARG A 438 18.18 15.28 -9.13
C ARG A 438 18.48 16.64 -8.49
N PHE A 439 19.30 16.63 -7.45
CA PHE A 439 19.66 17.85 -6.76
C PHE A 439 20.87 18.50 -7.40
N TYR A 440 20.97 19.82 -7.23
CA TYR A 440 22.04 20.62 -7.78
C TYR A 440 23.14 20.86 -6.74
N LYS A 441 24.39 20.70 -7.17
CA LYS A 441 25.57 21.13 -6.40
C LYS A 441 25.74 22.64 -6.59
N GLY A 442 25.06 23.46 -5.81
CA GLY A 442 25.25 24.91 -5.95
C GLY A 442 24.99 25.71 -4.68
N ALA A 443 25.31 25.15 -3.52
CA ALA A 443 25.66 25.97 -2.37
C ALA A 443 27.15 26.36 -2.47
N GLY A 444 27.46 27.15 -3.51
CA GLY A 444 28.66 27.97 -3.61
C GLY A 444 28.35 29.33 -2.99
N ARG A 445 29.14 29.80 -2.03
CA ARG A 445 29.05 31.17 -1.49
C ARG A 445 29.20 32.23 -2.57
#